data_AF-A0A0P0Z612-F1
#
_entry.id   AF-A0A0P0Z612-F1
#
_cell.length_a   1.000
_cell.length_b   1.000
_cell.length_c   1.000
_cell.angle_alpha   90.00
_cell.angle_beta   90.00
_cell.angle_gamma   90.00
#
_symmetry.space_group_name_H-M   'P 1'
#
loop_
_entity.id
_entity.type
_entity.pdbx_description
1 polymer ?
#
loop_
_entity_poly.entity_id
_entity_poly.type
_entity_poly.pdbx_seq_one_letter_code
_entity_poly.pdbx_strand_id
1 'polypeptide(L)' 'MLQARSTILVDHCKAAMAGDFRHPASVMNMLGIDYEYAQDDPRVDVRVFHGCTNVPRGLPSYVRAIG' A
#
# COMPACT_ATOMS: atom_id res chain seq x y z
N MET A 1 -18.31 -12.45 9.48
CA MET A 1 -16.87 -12.33 9.80
C MET A 1 -16.47 -10.88 9.55
N LEU A 2 -16.10 -10.12 10.58
CA LEU A 2 -15.53 -8.78 10.38
C LEU A 2 -14.14 -9.00 9.74
N GLN A 3 -13.99 -8.71 8.45
CA GLN A 3 -12.65 -8.65 7.86
C GLN A 3 -11.90 -7.52 8.57
N ALA A 4 -10.77 -7.83 9.21
CA ALA A 4 -9.92 -6.82 9.81
C ALA A 4 -9.45 -5.88 8.69
N ARG A 5 -9.87 -4.61 8.78
CA ARG A 5 -9.52 -3.59 7.80
C ARG A 5 -8.13 -3.08 8.13
N SER A 6 -7.17 -3.33 7.25
CA SER A 6 -5.80 -2.85 7.44
C SER A 6 -5.60 -1.48 6.79
N THR A 7 -4.61 -0.74 7.26
CA THR A 7 -4.06 0.43 6.56
C THR A 7 -2.77 0.01 5.87
N ILE A 8 -2.61 0.29 4.58
CA ILE A 8 -1.37 0.02 3.84
C ILE A 8 -0.65 1.33 3.53
N LEU A 9 0.66 1.33 3.70
CA LEU A 9 1.55 2.40 3.30
C LEU A 9 2.39 1.93 2.10
N VAL A 10 2.49 2.76 1.06
CA VAL A 10 3.38 2.54 -0.08
C VAL A 10 4.38 3.68 -0.15
N ASP A 11 5.66 3.38 0.08
CA ASP A 11 6.78 4.33 0.08
C ASP A 11 7.35 4.46 -1.33
N HIS A 12 7.19 5.63 -1.94
CA HIS A 12 7.58 5.91 -3.33
C HIS A 12 9.11 5.91 -3.51
N CYS A 13 9.84 6.48 -2.55
CA CYS A 13 11.30 6.51 -2.59
C CYS A 13 11.86 5.08 -2.52
N LYS A 14 11.35 4.24 -1.62
CA LYS A 14 11.79 2.84 -1.53
C LYS A 14 11.34 2.00 -2.72
N ALA A 15 10.17 2.29 -3.30
CA ALA A 15 9.74 1.66 -4.54
C ALA A 15 10.74 1.94 -5.67
N ALA A 16 11.15 3.21 -5.84
CA ALA A 16 12.16 3.61 -6.81
C ALA A 16 13.52 2.95 -6.55
N MET A 17 13.96 2.86 -5.28
CA MET A 17 15.20 2.14 -4.91
C MET A 17 15.12 0.63 -5.20
N ALA A 18 13.93 0.04 -5.15
CA ALA A 18 13.66 -1.35 -5.53
C ALA A 18 13.46 -1.53 -7.05
N GLY A 19 13.57 -0.47 -7.85
CA GLY A 19 13.36 -0.48 -9.30
C GLY A 19 11.89 -0.53 -9.72
N ASP A 20 10.95 -0.27 -8.81
CA ASP A 20 9.53 -0.17 -9.11
C ASP A 20 9.10 1.30 -9.21
N PHE A 21 8.73 1.71 -10.42
CA PHE A 21 8.29 3.08 -10.73
C PHE A 21 6.77 3.17 -10.95
N ARG A 22 6.02 2.12 -10.63
CA ARG A 22 4.57 2.12 -10.81
C ARG A 22 3.91 3.07 -9.82
N HIS A 23 2.78 3.62 -10.23
CA HIS A 23 1.91 4.37 -9.32
C HIS A 23 1.45 3.44 -8.17
N PRO A 24 1.37 3.91 -6.91
CA PRO A 24 0.99 3.06 -5.77
C PRO A 24 -0.33 2.32 -5.96
N ALA A 25 -1.32 2.96 -6.60
CA ALA A 25 -2.60 2.31 -6.91
C ALA A 25 -2.41 1.08 -7.84
N SER A 26 -1.47 1.13 -8.78
CA SER A 26 -1.14 -0.01 -9.64
C SER A 26 -0.41 -1.11 -8.87
N VAL A 27 0.40 -0.76 -7.86
CA VAL A 27 1.02 -1.74 -6.94
C VAL A 27 -0.07 -2.46 -6.14
N MET A 28 -1.03 -1.73 -5.56
CA MET A 28 -2.17 -2.31 -4.83
C MET A 28 -2.98 -3.26 -5.72
N ASN A 29 -3.28 -2.85 -6.95
CA ASN A 29 -4.00 -3.67 -7.93
C ASN A 29 -3.22 -4.93 -8.32
N MET A 30 -1.90 -4.85 -8.53
CA MET A 30 -1.07 -6.03 -8.80
C MET A 30 -1.07 -7.01 -7.63
N LEU A 31 -1.06 -6.50 -6.40
CA LEU A 31 -1.08 -7.31 -5.19
C LEU A 31 -2.48 -7.87 -4.86
N GLY A 32 -3.52 -7.49 -5.63
CA GLY A 32 -4.90 -7.91 -5.38
C GLY A 32 -5.49 -7.31 -4.10
N ILE A 33 -5.01 -6.13 -3.69
CA ILE A 33 -5.46 -5.46 -2.46
C ILE A 33 -6.54 -4.45 -2.81
N ASP A 34 -7.74 -4.69 -2.31
CA ASP A 34 -8.84 -3.72 -2.38
C ASP A 34 -8.72 -2.72 -1.24
N TYR A 35 -9.17 -1.48 -1.45
CA TYR A 35 -9.15 -0.41 -0.45
C TYR A 35 -10.35 0.52 -0.59
N GLU A 36 -10.73 1.23 0.47
CA GLU A 36 -11.89 2.13 0.48
C GLU A 36 -11.52 3.54 0.01
N TYR A 37 -10.41 4.09 0.52
CA TYR A 37 -9.89 5.39 0.09
C TYR A 37 -8.37 5.47 0.25
N ALA A 38 -7.76 6.43 -0.43
CA ALA A 38 -6.33 6.68 -0.39
C ALA A 38 -6.03 8.17 -0.24
N GLN A 39 -4.95 8.50 0.45
CA GLN A 39 -4.45 9.86 0.63
C GLN A 39 -2.93 9.88 0.55
N ASP A 40 -2.37 10.99 0.08
CA ASP A 40 -0.94 11.23 0.14
C ASP A 40 -0.59 11.80 1.53
N ASP A 41 0.48 11.31 2.14
CA ASP A 41 1.04 11.97 3.33
C ASP A 41 2.00 13.06 2.85
N PRO A 42 1.76 14.35 3.09
CA PRO A 42 2.62 15.40 2.58
C PRO A 42 3.98 15.49 3.29
N ARG A 43 4.17 14.77 4.39
CA ARG A 43 5.40 14.83 5.22
C ARG A 43 6.43 13.77 4.84
N VAL A 44 5.99 12.70 4.21
CA VAL A 44 6.80 11.55 3.80
C VAL A 44 6.36 11.15 2.41
N ASP A 45 7.27 10.73 1.52
CA ASP A 45 6.92 10.35 0.15
C ASP A 45 6.21 8.98 0.12
N VAL A 46 5.03 8.93 0.73
CA VAL A 46 4.25 7.74 1.03
C VAL A 46 2.79 7.99 0.71
N ARG A 47 2.17 7.03 0.03
CA ARG A 47 0.72 6.98 -0.15
C ARG A 47 0.09 6.01 0.83
N VAL A 48 -0.95 6.46 1.51
CA VAL A 48 -1.68 5.72 2.55
C VAL A 48 -3.01 5.23 1.99
N PHE A 49 -3.30 3.94 2.17
CA PHE A 49 -4.52 3.28 1.74
C PHE A 49 -5.27 2.74 2.96
N HIS A 50 -6.53 3.09 3.08
CA HIS A 50 -7.37 2.75 4.23
C HIS A 50 -8.48 1.78 3.84
N GLY A 51 -8.93 0.99 4.82
CA GLY A 51 -9.97 -0.01 4.58
C GLY A 51 -9.49 -1.17 3.72
N CYS A 52 -8.19 -1.50 3.78
CA CYS A 52 -7.60 -2.49 2.90
C CYS A 52 -8.06 -3.91 3.28
N THR A 53 -8.45 -4.70 2.28
CA THR A 53 -8.81 -6.12 2.39
C THR A 53 -7.96 -6.95 1.41
N ASN A 54 -8.01 -8.28 1.53
CA ASN A 54 -7.23 -9.20 0.68
C ASN A 54 -5.70 -8.98 0.73
N VAL A 55 -5.18 -8.43 1.85
CA VAL A 55 -3.74 -8.15 2.02
C VAL A 55 -2.93 -9.46 2.04
N PRO A 56 -2.02 -9.68 1.08
CA PRO A 56 -1.19 -10.87 1.03
C PRO A 56 -0.14 -10.86 2.15
N ARG A 57 0.31 -12.05 2.57
CA ARG A 57 1.37 -12.18 3.59
C ARG A 57 2.75 -11.71 3.10
N GLY A 58 3.00 -11.80 1.79
CA GLY A 58 4.24 -11.36 1.16
C GLY A 58 4.05 -9.99 0.53
N LEU A 59 4.49 -8.95 1.22
CA LEU A 59 4.49 -7.58 0.71
C LEU A 59 5.91 -7.18 0.26
N PRO A 60 6.05 -6.41 -0.83
CA PRO A 60 7.33 -5.79 -1.18
C PRO A 60 7.87 -4.94 -0.03
N SER A 61 9.19 -4.76 0.04
CA SER A 61 9.86 -4.02 1.13
C SER A 61 9.41 -2.55 1.27
N TYR A 62 8.85 -1.97 0.22
CA TYR A 62 8.31 -0.61 0.17
C TYR A 62 6.79 -0.55 0.45
N VAL A 63 6.15 -1.69 0.71
CA VAL A 63 4.73 -1.79 1.08
C VAL A 63 4.62 -2.31 2.51
N ARG A 64 3.94 -1.57 3.38
CA ARG A 64 3.80 -1.94 4.79
C ARG A 64 2.34 -1.95 5.20
N ALA A 65 1.90 -3.05 5.80
CA ALA A 65 0.62 -3.10 6.50
C ALA A 65 0.74 -2.59 7.94
N ILE A 66 -0.20 -1.73 8.31
CA ILE A 66 -0.47 -1.26 9.66
C ILE A 66 -1.85 -1.81 10.04
N GLY A 67 -1.89 -2.55 11.14
CA GLY A 67 -3.10 -3.10 11.75
C GLY A 67 -3.20 -2.65 13.20
#